data_AF-A0A2E4RER5-F1
#
_entry.id   AF-A0A2E4RER5-F1
#
_cell.length_a   1.000
_cell.length_b   1.000
_cell.length_c   1.000
_cell.angle_alpha   90.00
_cell.angle_beta   90.00
_cell.angle_gamma   90.00
#
_symmetry.space_group_name_H-M   'P 1'
#
loop_
_entity.id
_entity.type
_entity.pdbx_description
1 polymer ?
#
loop_
_entity_poly.entity_id
_entity_poly.type
_entity_poly.pdbx_seq_one_letter_code
_entity_poly.pdbx_strand_id
1 'polypeptide(L)'
;MILVNRFFIYFIFYCLIIGCSKNQNTYIIKGFTQGTTYNIKYHHNKPIKDFVVDSLLKVIDVSMSTYNKNSSISLINQGYNITLDPLIEQVIERSIQICHQTSGMFDITVAPLVNYWGFGPDKTKKKNHMILFSLIML
;
A
#
# COMPACT_ATOMS: atom_id res chain seq x y z
N MET A 1 -48.59 -46.30 6.88
CA MET A 1 -47.26 -45.77 7.29
C MET A 1 -46.27 -45.57 6.14
N ILE A 2 -46.32 -46.32 5.03
CA ILE A 2 -45.31 -46.25 3.94
C ILE A 2 -45.45 -44.99 3.04
N LEU A 3 -46.67 -44.45 2.87
CA LEU A 3 -46.92 -43.25 2.04
C LEU A 3 -46.28 -41.96 2.59
N VAL A 4 -46.24 -41.79 3.92
CA VAL A 4 -45.62 -40.63 4.58
C VAL A 4 -44.11 -40.57 4.31
N ASN A 5 -43.46 -41.73 4.22
CA ASN A 5 -42.02 -41.84 3.95
C ASN A 5 -41.66 -41.38 2.52
N ARG A 6 -42.53 -41.61 1.53
CA ARG A 6 -42.30 -41.18 0.15
C ARG A 6 -42.38 -39.66 0.00
N PHE A 7 -43.36 -39.01 0.64
CA PHE A 7 -43.46 -37.54 0.66
C PHE A 7 -42.27 -36.90 1.36
N PHE A 8 -41.76 -37.50 2.44
CA PHE A 8 -40.58 -37.01 3.14
C PHE A 8 -39.32 -37.07 2.26
N ILE A 9 -39.16 -38.14 1.46
CA ILE A 9 -38.05 -38.26 0.49
C ILE A 9 -38.16 -37.19 -0.62
N TYR A 10 -39.37 -36.94 -1.15
CA TYR A 10 -39.57 -35.88 -2.15
C TYR A 10 -39.32 -34.48 -1.57
N PHE A 11 -39.69 -34.24 -0.32
CA PHE A 11 -39.42 -32.97 0.37
C PHE A 11 -37.92 -32.76 0.60
N ILE A 12 -37.19 -33.79 1.02
CA ILE A 12 -35.72 -33.73 1.15
C ILE A 12 -35.07 -33.46 -0.21
N PHE A 13 -35.53 -34.14 -1.27
CA PHE A 13 -35.03 -33.91 -2.63
C PHE A 13 -35.32 -32.49 -3.12
N TYR A 14 -36.49 -31.93 -2.78
CA TYR A 14 -36.86 -30.55 -3.07
C TYR A 14 -36.02 -29.52 -2.26
N CYS A 15 -35.70 -29.82 -1.00
CA CYS A 15 -34.79 -28.97 -0.22
C CYS A 15 -33.35 -28.99 -0.74
N LEU A 16 -32.89 -30.11 -1.29
CA LEU A 16 -31.54 -30.23 -1.88
C LEU A 16 -31.37 -29.40 -3.17
N ILE A 17 -32.45 -29.06 -3.88
CA ILE A 17 -32.39 -28.21 -5.08
C ILE A 17 -32.52 -26.71 -4.79
N ILE A 18 -32.83 -26.28 -3.56
CA ILE A 18 -32.87 -24.86 -3.15
C ILE A 18 -31.52 -24.44 -2.56
N GLY A 19 -30.43 -24.78 -3.25
CA GLY A 19 -29.10 -24.30 -2.92
C GLY A 19 -28.97 -22.82 -3.26
N CYS A 20 -28.85 -21.95 -2.25
CA CYS A 20 -28.58 -20.54 -2.46
C CYS A 20 -27.09 -20.33 -2.83
N SER A 21 -26.80 -20.12 -4.11
CA SER A 21 -25.47 -19.65 -4.52
C SER A 21 -25.41 -18.13 -4.33
N LYS A 22 -24.55 -17.65 -3.43
CA LYS A 22 -24.17 -16.24 -3.41
C LYS A 22 -23.36 -15.96 -4.68
N ASN A 23 -24.04 -15.51 -5.73
CA ASN A 23 -23.40 -15.11 -6.97
C ASN A 23 -22.78 -13.71 -6.78
N GLN A 24 -21.51 -13.67 -6.38
CA GLN A 24 -20.74 -12.43 -6.33
C GLN A 24 -19.97 -12.27 -7.64
N ASN A 25 -20.22 -11.17 -8.33
CA ASN A 25 -19.48 -10.83 -9.55
C ASN A 25 -18.02 -10.54 -9.21
N THR A 26 -17.11 -10.94 -10.10
CA THR A 26 -15.69 -10.59 -10.00
C THR A 26 -15.43 -9.30 -10.77
N TYR A 27 -14.79 -8.33 -10.12
CA TYR A 27 -14.41 -7.06 -10.71
C TYR A 27 -12.90 -6.87 -10.62
N ILE A 28 -12.36 -6.04 -11.52
CA ILE A 28 -10.93 -5.72 -11.59
C ILE A 28 -10.77 -4.21 -11.75
N ILE A 29 -9.98 -3.58 -10.88
CA ILE A 29 -9.57 -2.17 -10.98
C ILE A 29 -8.06 -2.16 -11.26
N LYS A 30 -7.64 -1.35 -12.24
CA LYS A 30 -6.22 -1.20 -12.61
C LYS A 30 -5.90 0.27 -12.83
N GLY A 31 -4.65 0.63 -12.60
CA GLY A 31 -4.17 1.99 -12.87
C GLY A 31 -2.66 2.07 -12.80
N PHE A 32 -2.12 3.25 -13.07
CA PHE A 32 -0.70 3.56 -12.99
C PHE A 32 -0.48 4.64 -11.92
N THR A 33 0.44 4.39 -10.99
CA THR A 33 0.84 5.36 -9.97
C THR A 33 2.21 4.99 -9.39
N GLN A 34 2.89 5.93 -8.74
CA GLN A 34 4.14 5.66 -7.99
C GLN A 34 5.20 4.91 -8.83
N GLY A 35 5.26 5.17 -10.14
CA GLY A 35 6.22 4.55 -11.06
C GLY A 35 5.88 3.12 -11.50
N THR A 36 4.70 2.58 -11.17
CA THR A 36 4.29 1.22 -11.54
C THR A 36 2.77 1.12 -11.77
N THR A 37 2.29 -0.07 -12.10
CA THR A 37 0.86 -0.36 -12.25
C THR A 37 0.32 -1.20 -11.10
N TYR A 38 -0.93 -0.98 -10.72
CA TYR A 38 -1.64 -1.81 -9.76
C TYR A 38 -2.78 -2.61 -10.42
N ASN A 39 -3.16 -3.73 -9.79
CA ASN A 39 -4.27 -4.57 -10.22
C ASN A 39 -4.99 -5.15 -8.98
N ILE A 40 -6.22 -4.69 -8.74
CA ILE A 40 -7.05 -5.10 -7.60
C ILE A 40 -8.21 -5.93 -8.14
N LYS A 41 -8.23 -7.22 -7.80
CA LYS A 41 -9.33 -8.14 -8.11
C LYS A 41 -10.16 -8.37 -6.84
N TYR A 42 -11.48 -8.26 -6.94
CA TYR A 42 -12.39 -8.45 -5.81
C TYR A 42 -13.73 -9.05 -6.24
N HIS A 43 -14.43 -9.67 -5.28
CA HIS A 43 -15.77 -10.22 -5.46
C HIS A 43 -16.79 -9.33 -4.72
N HIS A 44 -17.81 -8.85 -5.43
CA HIS A 44 -18.85 -8.00 -4.83
C HIS A 44 -20.14 -8.05 -5.65
N ASN A 45 -21.25 -7.57 -5.09
CA ASN A 45 -22.53 -7.49 -5.82
C ASN A 45 -22.59 -6.31 -6.80
N LYS A 46 -21.75 -5.29 -6.58
CA LYS A 46 -21.67 -4.04 -7.36
C LYS A 46 -20.22 -3.61 -7.51
N PRO A 47 -19.83 -2.98 -8.62
CA PRO A 47 -18.48 -2.46 -8.78
C PRO A 47 -18.24 -1.25 -7.89
N ILE A 48 -17.09 -1.20 -7.24
CA ILE A 48 -16.47 0.00 -6.68
C ILE A 48 -16.00 0.86 -7.86
N LYS A 49 -16.14 2.18 -7.74
CA LYS A 49 -15.69 3.13 -8.76
C LYS A 49 -14.17 3.33 -8.66
N ASP A 50 -13.48 3.29 -9.79
CA ASP A 50 -12.01 3.40 -9.88
C ASP A 50 -11.45 4.62 -9.13
N PHE A 51 -12.16 5.77 -9.19
CA PHE A 51 -11.73 7.01 -8.53
C PHE A 51 -11.51 6.85 -7.01
N VAL A 52 -12.18 5.89 -6.36
CA VAL A 52 -12.01 5.62 -4.92
C VAL A 52 -10.58 5.18 -4.63
N VAL A 53 -10.04 4.29 -5.48
CA VAL A 53 -8.67 3.79 -5.37
C VAL A 53 -7.68 4.91 -5.71
N ASP A 54 -7.94 5.66 -6.78
CA ASP A 54 -7.06 6.76 -7.18
C ASP A 54 -6.98 7.87 -6.13
N SER A 55 -8.12 8.20 -5.50
CA SER A 55 -8.17 9.20 -4.42
C SER A 55 -7.35 8.75 -3.21
N LEU A 56 -7.45 7.48 -2.83
CA LEU A 56 -6.68 6.92 -1.72
C LEU A 56 -5.17 6.92 -2.03
N LEU A 57 -4.79 6.49 -3.22
CA LEU A 57 -3.39 6.50 -3.67
C LEU A 57 -2.84 7.93 -3.77
N LYS A 58 -3.70 8.92 -4.05
CA LYS A 58 -3.30 10.33 -4.04
C LYS A 58 -3.04 10.85 -2.63
N VAL A 59 -3.83 10.45 -1.63
CA VAL A 59 -3.56 10.78 -0.22
C VAL A 59 -2.20 10.20 0.21
N ILE A 60 -1.91 8.96 -0.17
CA ILE A 60 -0.61 8.31 0.08
C ILE A 60 0.53 9.11 -0.59
N ASP A 61 0.35 9.56 -1.83
CA ASP A 61 1.34 10.35 -2.56
C ASP A 61 1.61 11.72 -1.90
N VAL A 62 0.58 12.38 -1.37
CA VAL A 62 0.76 13.64 -0.61
C VAL A 62 1.49 13.40 0.72
N SER A 63 1.38 12.23 1.33
CA SER A 63 2.08 11.92 2.58
C SER A 63 3.54 11.47 2.33
N MET A 64 3.75 10.48 1.45
CA MET A 64 4.97 9.67 1.44
C MET A 64 5.75 9.67 0.11
N SER A 65 5.38 10.50 -0.86
CA SER A 65 6.10 10.55 -2.14
C SER A 65 7.39 11.37 -2.05
N THR A 66 8.54 10.73 -2.19
CA THR A 66 9.85 11.41 -2.23
C THR A 66 10.09 12.22 -3.53
N TYR A 67 9.24 12.03 -4.54
CA TYR A 67 9.28 12.79 -5.80
C TYR A 67 8.36 14.01 -5.79
N ASN A 68 7.36 14.04 -4.91
CA ASN A 68 6.50 15.21 -4.71
C ASN A 68 7.16 16.16 -3.70
N LYS A 69 7.58 17.34 -4.15
CA LYS A 69 8.27 18.34 -3.31
C LYS A 69 7.43 18.85 -2.14
N ASN A 70 6.10 18.76 -2.23
CA ASN A 70 5.17 19.23 -1.23
C ASN A 70 4.63 18.09 -0.35
N SER A 71 5.17 16.87 -0.47
CA SER A 71 4.73 15.77 0.40
C SER A 71 5.28 15.94 1.81
N SER A 72 4.60 15.32 2.79
CA SER A 72 5.05 15.33 4.19
C SER A 72 6.50 14.82 4.29
N ILE A 73 6.83 13.69 3.64
CA ILE A 73 8.19 13.14 3.66
C ILE A 73 9.23 14.07 3.02
N SER A 74 8.90 14.76 1.93
CA SER A 74 9.83 15.67 1.26
C SER A 74 10.11 16.90 2.11
N LEU A 75 9.09 17.42 2.80
CA LEU A 75 9.23 18.54 3.73
C LEU A 75 10.09 18.16 4.93
N ILE A 76 9.88 16.96 5.50
CA ILE A 76 10.73 16.41 6.58
C ILE A 76 12.19 16.29 6.11
N ASN A 77 12.42 15.72 4.93
CA ASN A 77 13.77 15.57 4.36
C ASN A 77 14.47 16.90 4.08
N GLN A 78 13.71 17.99 3.89
CA GLN A 78 14.22 19.35 3.74
C GLN A 78 14.47 20.06 5.08
N GLY A 79 14.14 19.40 6.21
CA GLY A 79 14.34 19.92 7.56
C GLY A 79 13.19 20.79 8.07
N TYR A 80 12.03 20.80 7.40
CA TYR A 80 10.86 21.51 7.91
C TYR A 80 10.23 20.77 9.09
N ASN A 81 9.85 21.52 10.12
CA ASN A 81 9.01 21.01 11.19
C ASN A 81 7.55 21.08 10.75
N ILE A 82 6.91 19.93 10.56
CA ILE A 82 5.52 19.80 10.12
C ILE A 82 4.74 18.88 11.07
N THR A 83 3.43 19.06 11.13
CA THR A 83 2.56 18.08 11.79
C THR A 83 2.46 16.83 10.90
N LEU A 84 2.77 15.67 11.47
CA LEU A 84 2.65 14.39 10.76
C LEU A 84 1.19 13.99 10.61
N ASP A 85 0.86 13.47 9.43
CA ASP A 85 -0.41 12.77 9.25
C ASP A 85 -0.30 11.31 9.76
N PRO A 86 -1.42 10.64 10.08
CA PRO A 86 -1.39 9.31 10.66
C PRO A 86 -0.73 8.24 9.78
N LEU A 87 -0.65 8.42 8.45
CA LEU A 87 -0.05 7.43 7.56
C LEU A 87 1.48 7.42 7.73
N ILE A 88 2.11 8.59 7.61
CA ILE A 88 3.56 8.68 7.74
C ILE A 88 4.03 8.39 9.17
N GLU A 89 3.25 8.76 10.18
CA GLU A 89 3.54 8.44 11.58
C GLU A 89 3.61 6.92 11.80
N GLN A 90 2.60 6.17 11.36
CA GLN A 90 2.57 4.71 11.47
C GLN A 90 3.72 4.05 10.69
N VAL A 91 4.05 4.58 9.51
CA VAL A 91 5.15 4.03 8.70
C VAL A 91 6.50 4.30 9.35
N ILE A 92 6.74 5.49 9.92
CA ILE A 92 7.98 5.81 10.64
C ILE A 92 8.10 4.91 11.88
N GLU A 93 7.05 4.79 12.68
CA GLU A 93 7.06 3.94 13.88
C GLU A 93 7.38 2.49 13.51
N ARG A 94 6.70 1.95 12.50
CA ARG A 94 6.95 0.58 12.03
C ARG A 94 8.36 0.41 11.48
N SER A 95 8.87 1.43 10.79
CA SER A 95 10.23 1.42 10.24
C SER A 95 11.30 1.38 11.32
N ILE A 96 11.12 2.14 12.40
CA ILE A 96 12.01 2.11 13.58
C ILE A 96 11.99 0.72 14.22
N GLN A 97 10.80 0.13 14.40
CA GLN A 97 10.69 -1.24 14.93
C GLN A 97 11.45 -2.25 14.06
N ILE A 98 11.31 -2.16 12.72
CA ILE A 98 12.00 -3.07 11.79
C ILE A 98 13.52 -2.82 11.81
N CYS A 99 13.96 -1.57 11.92
CA CYS A 99 15.39 -1.25 12.09
C CYS A 99 15.98 -1.99 13.30
N HIS A 100 15.31 -1.93 14.46
CA HIS A 100 15.74 -2.69 15.65
C HIS A 100 15.69 -4.21 15.43
N GLN A 101 14.60 -4.73 14.86
CA GLN A 101 14.43 -6.17 14.59
C GLN A 101 15.48 -6.73 13.63
N THR A 102 16.02 -5.89 12.76
CA THR A 102 17.03 -6.26 11.76
C THR A 102 18.44 -5.81 12.14
N SER A 103 18.64 -5.35 13.38
CA SER A 103 19.93 -4.84 13.87
C SER A 103 20.54 -3.78 12.93
N GLY A 104 19.71 -2.87 12.41
CA GLY A 104 20.11 -1.78 11.52
C GLY A 104 20.20 -2.14 10.03
N MET A 105 19.89 -3.38 9.61
CA MET A 105 19.89 -3.72 8.18
C MET A 105 18.77 -3.05 7.38
N PHE A 106 17.67 -2.68 8.04
CA PHE A 106 16.64 -1.83 7.48
C PHE A 106 16.75 -0.42 8.06
N ASP A 107 17.01 0.57 7.20
CA ASP A 107 17.19 1.96 7.61
C ASP A 107 16.48 2.93 6.63
N ILE A 108 15.54 3.70 7.16
CA ILE A 108 14.76 4.70 6.39
C ILE A 108 15.48 6.06 6.24
N THR A 109 16.64 6.24 6.86
CA THR A 109 17.42 7.50 6.85
C THR A 109 18.50 7.54 5.78
N VAL A 110 18.62 6.49 4.97
CA VAL A 110 19.66 6.34 3.92
C VAL A 110 19.49 7.28 2.71
N ALA A 111 18.49 8.17 2.71
CA ALA A 111 18.19 9.08 1.60
C ALA A 111 19.42 9.88 1.11
N PRO A 112 20.32 10.41 1.97
CA PRO A 112 21.53 11.08 1.50
C PRO A 112 22.47 10.16 0.70
N LEU A 113 22.64 8.89 1.11
CA LEU A 113 23.46 7.91 0.38
C LEU A 113 22.81 7.53 -0.95
N VAL A 114 21.49 7.30 -0.95
CA VAL A 114 20.71 7.01 -2.17
C VAL A 114 20.82 8.15 -3.18
N ASN A 115 20.73 9.40 -2.73
CA ASN A 115 20.92 10.59 -3.55
C ASN A 115 22.36 10.71 -4.07
N TYR A 116 23.37 10.46 -3.22
CA TYR A 116 24.79 10.51 -3.61
C TYR A 116 25.12 9.55 -4.76
N TRP A 117 24.54 8.34 -4.72
CA TRP A 117 24.71 7.33 -5.77
C TRP A 117 23.84 7.56 -7.02
N GLY A 118 22.99 8.58 -7.03
CA GLY A 118 22.13 8.94 -8.18
C GLY A 118 20.87 8.09 -8.31
N PHE A 119 20.51 7.32 -7.28
CA PHE A 119 19.29 6.52 -7.25
C PHE A 119 18.06 7.32 -6.78
N GLY A 120 18.28 8.46 -6.13
CA GLY A 120 17.20 9.31 -5.62
C GLY A 120 16.65 10.32 -6.64
N PRO A 121 15.63 11.10 -6.23
CA PRO A 121 14.97 12.08 -7.09
C PRO A 121 15.90 13.24 -7.51
N ASP A 122 16.87 13.59 -6.67
CA ASP A 122 17.83 14.67 -6.91
C ASP A 122 19.04 14.20 -7.73
N LYS A 123 18.83 13.97 -9.03
CA LYS A 123 19.87 13.44 -9.95
C LYS A 123 21.04 14.39 -10.25
N THR A 124 21.10 15.58 -9.66
CA THR A 124 21.91 16.70 -10.19
C THR A 124 23.01 17.25 -9.27
N LYS A 125 23.24 16.71 -8.07
CA LYS A 125 24.40 17.15 -7.27
C LYS A 125 25.66 16.42 -7.74
N LYS A 126 26.62 17.15 -8.32
CA LYS A 126 28.01 16.71 -8.55
C LYS A 126 28.48 15.93 -7.32
N LYS A 127 29.03 14.72 -7.52
CA LYS A 127 29.59 13.87 -6.47
C LYS A 127 30.54 14.70 -5.61
N ASN A 128 30.11 15.06 -4.39
CA ASN A 128 30.96 15.76 -3.44
C ASN A 128 31.43 14.73 -2.41
N HIS A 129 32.66 14.24 -2.58
CA HIS A 129 33.24 13.17 -1.76
C HIS A 129 33.33 13.51 -0.27
N MET A 130 33.34 14.80 0.09
CA MET A 130 33.37 15.25 1.49
C MET A 130 32.06 14.94 2.23
N ILE A 131 30.92 14.89 1.53
CA ILE A 131 29.60 14.57 2.11
C ILE A 131 29.50 13.07 2.42
N LEU A 132 30.10 12.21 1.58
CA LEU A 132 30.08 10.76 1.78
C LEU A 132 30.76 10.34 3.09
N PHE A 133 31.91 10.94 3.42
CA PHE A 133 32.61 10.65 4.67
C PHE A 133 31.82 11.08 5.91
N SER A 134 31.05 12.16 5.83
CA SER A 134 30.17 12.59 6.93
C SER A 134 28.97 11.66 7.15
N LEU A 135 28.51 10.96 6.10
CA LEU A 135 27.33 10.10 6.16
C LEU A 135 27.64 8.67 6.61
N ILE A 136 28.88 8.19 6.40
CA ILE A 136 29.33 6.85 6.78
C ILE A 136 29.85 6.80 8.23
N MET A 137 30.18 7.95 8.81
CA MET A 137 30.76 8.07 10.16
C MET A 137 29.71 8.36 11.26
N LEU A 138 28.42 8.29 10.93
CA LEU A 138 27.28 8.28 11.86
C LEU A 138 26.73 6.85 11.94
#